data_AF-A0A383TFZ5-F1
#
_entry.id   AF-A0A383TFZ5-F1
#
_cell.length_a   1.000
_cell.length_b   1.000
_cell.length_c   1.000
_cell.angle_alpha   90.00
_cell.angle_beta   90.00
_cell.angle_gamma   90.00
#
_symmetry.space_group_name_H-M   'P 1'
#
loop_
_entity.id
_entity.type
_entity.pdbx_description
1 polymer ?
#
loop_
_entity_poly.entity_id
_entity_poly.type
_entity_poly.pdbx_seq_one_letter_code
_entity_poly.pdbx_strand_id
1 'polypeptide(L)'
;MDNNIPPYVDFPEYNEVSQSYLWPVIVKYKGQPEIHFSVSKSEMIHAFHSIENGSEDPILIGSRSFERKNLDFMAFEGRTYAFSN
;
A
#
# COMPACT_ATOMS: atom_id res chain seq x y z
N MET A 1 18.64 -15.50 22.30
CA MET A 1 19.08 -15.58 20.91
C MET A 1 17.86 -15.30 20.06
N ASP A 2 17.94 -14.24 19.27
CA ASP A 2 16.91 -13.63 18.44
C ASP A 2 15.90 -14.58 17.79
N ASN A 3 14.63 -14.32 18.08
CA ASN A 3 13.51 -14.80 17.28
C ASN A 3 13.52 -14.05 15.95
N ASN A 4 14.32 -14.54 14.99
CA ASN A 4 14.29 -14.09 13.61
C ASN A 4 13.03 -14.65 12.92
N ILE A 5 11.87 -14.14 13.34
CA ILE A 5 10.60 -14.38 12.64
C ILE A 5 10.62 -13.39 11.47
N PRO A 6 10.77 -13.83 10.20
CA PRO A 6 10.59 -12.91 9.08
C PRO A 6 9.19 -12.30 9.23
N PRO A 7 9.00 -10.99 8.98
CA PRO A 7 7.66 -10.41 9.04
C PRO A 7 6.80 -11.24 8.10
N TYR A 8 5.77 -11.87 8.64
CA TYR A 8 4.75 -12.57 7.85
C TYR A 8 4.09 -11.51 6.96
N VAL A 9 4.67 -11.33 5.78
CA VAL A 9 4.08 -10.60 4.67
C VAL A 9 3.00 -11.54 4.15
N ASP A 10 1.83 -11.51 4.79
CA ASP A 10 0.58 -12.12 4.32
C ASP A 10 0.10 -11.39 3.05
N PHE A 11 0.96 -11.32 2.03
CA PHE A 11 0.51 -11.18 0.66
C PHE A 11 0.11 -12.59 0.24
N PRO A 12 -1.07 -12.81 -0.34
CA PRO A 12 -1.41 -14.11 -0.93
C PRO A 12 -0.25 -14.53 -1.83
N GLU A 13 0.21 -15.78 -1.73
CA GLU A 13 1.32 -16.25 -2.57
C GLU A 13 1.08 -15.85 -4.03
N TYR A 14 2.09 -15.23 -4.64
CA TYR A 14 2.05 -14.77 -6.02
C TYR A 14 1.83 -15.98 -6.93
N ASN A 15 0.58 -16.23 -7.32
CA ASN A 15 0.21 -17.28 -8.26
C ASN A 15 -0.30 -16.64 -9.56
N GLU A 16 -0.13 -17.34 -10.69
CA GLU A 16 -0.48 -16.81 -12.02
C GLU A 16 -1.94 -16.33 -12.13
N VAL A 17 -2.82 -16.87 -11.28
CA VAL A 17 -4.25 -16.52 -11.19
C VAL A 17 -4.47 -15.09 -10.65
N SER A 18 -3.58 -14.58 -9.79
CA SER A 18 -3.72 -13.26 -9.16
C SER A 18 -3.08 -12.11 -9.95
N GLN A 19 -2.44 -12.38 -11.09
CA GLN A 19 -1.88 -11.33 -11.96
C GLN A 19 -2.94 -10.44 -12.61
N SER A 20 -4.10 -11.01 -12.94
CA SER A 20 -5.21 -10.27 -13.57
C SER A 20 -6.17 -9.65 -12.55
N TYR A 21 -6.00 -9.93 -11.26
CA TYR A 21 -6.89 -9.44 -10.22
C TYR A 21 -6.52 -8.00 -9.83
N LEU A 22 -7.46 -7.08 -10.01
CA LEU A 22 -7.31 -5.70 -9.56
C LEU A 22 -7.69 -5.61 -8.09
N TRP A 23 -6.73 -5.20 -7.26
CA TRP A 23 -6.90 -5.03 -5.84
C TRP A 23 -7.44 -3.65 -5.52
N PRO A 24 -8.46 -3.55 -4.64
CA PRO A 24 -8.99 -2.26 -4.23
C PRO A 24 -7.99 -1.50 -3.36
N VAL A 25 -7.88 -0.21 -3.64
CA VAL A 25 -7.08 0.77 -2.89
C VAL A 25 -7.98 1.93 -2.52
N ILE A 26 -7.90 2.33 -1.25
CA ILE A 26 -8.57 3.51 -0.70
C ILE A 26 -7.47 4.48 -0.25
N VAL A 27 -7.58 5.73 -0.69
CA VAL A 27 -6.68 6.81 -0.30
C VAL A 27 -7.49 7.95 0.28
N LYS A 28 -7.07 8.46 1.44
CA LYS A 28 -7.69 9.64 2.05
C LYS A 28 -6.64 10.72 2.28
N TYR A 29 -6.86 11.88 1.67
CA TYR A 29 -6.12 13.10 1.98
C TYR A 29 -6.77 13.85 3.14
N LYS A 30 -5.96 14.58 3.89
CA LYS A 30 -6.41 15.44 5.00
C LYS A 30 -7.54 16.37 4.56
N GLY A 31 -8.71 16.22 5.18
CA GLY A 31 -9.88 17.06 4.92
C GLY A 31 -10.53 16.88 3.55
N GLN A 32 -10.20 15.80 2.82
CA GLN A 32 -10.75 15.50 1.50
C GLN A 32 -11.59 14.21 1.53
N PRO A 33 -12.50 14.01 0.55
CA PRO A 33 -13.20 12.74 0.40
C PRO A 33 -12.22 11.60 0.05
N GLU A 34 -12.67 10.37 0.30
CA GLU A 34 -11.91 9.18 -0.04
C GLU A 34 -11.85 8.96 -1.56
N ILE A 35 -10.69 8.54 -2.02
CA ILE A 35 -10.44 8.17 -3.41
C ILE A 35 -10.34 6.65 -3.46
N HIS A 36 -11.20 6.03 -4.25
CA HIS A 36 -11.29 4.59 -4.42
C HIS A 36 -10.86 4.22 -5.84
N PHE A 37 -9.96 3.27 -5.98
CA PHE A 37 -9.54 2.75 -7.28
C PHE A 37 -8.99 1.34 -7.12
N SER A 38 -8.75 0.65 -8.23
CA SER A 38 -8.17 -0.69 -8.20
C SER A 38 -6.93 -0.76 -9.08
N VAL A 39 -5.92 -1.51 -8.64
CA VAL A 39 -4.63 -1.64 -9.33
C VAL A 39 -4.15 -3.08 -9.33
N SER A 40 -3.21 -3.39 -10.22
CA SER A 40 -2.59 -4.72 -10.22
C SER A 40 -1.77 -4.93 -8.95
N LYS A 41 -1.61 -6.20 -8.56
CA LYS A 41 -0.83 -6.56 -7.38
C LYS A 41 0.64 -6.14 -7.51
N SER A 42 1.22 -6.21 -8.71
CA SER A 42 2.60 -5.77 -8.98
C SER A 42 2.80 -4.27 -8.68
N GLU A 43 1.81 -3.44 -9.01
CA GLU A 43 1.82 -2.01 -8.70
C GLU A 43 1.69 -1.74 -7.19
N MET A 44 0.97 -2.58 -6.44
CA MET A 44 0.84 -2.44 -4.99
C MET A 44 2.10 -2.86 -4.22
N ILE A 45 2.84 -3.87 -4.69
CA ILE A 45 4.03 -4.38 -3.99
C ILE A 45 5.05 -3.25 -3.76
N HIS A 46 5.25 -2.38 -4.76
CA HIS A 46 6.14 -1.22 -4.62
C HIS A 46 5.66 -0.24 -3.55
N ALA A 47 4.36 0.08 -3.51
CA ALA A 47 3.78 0.94 -2.49
C ALA A 47 3.88 0.33 -1.09
N PHE A 48 3.61 -0.96 -0.96
CA PHE A 48 3.73 -1.69 0.31
C PHE A 48 5.14 -1.59 0.87
N HIS A 49 6.16 -1.95 0.08
CA HIS A 49 7.55 -1.86 0.53
C HIS A 49 7.95 -0.43 0.88
N SER A 50 7.51 0.57 0.12
CA SER A 50 7.79 1.98 0.42
C SER A 50 7.23 2.39 1.79
N ILE A 51 5.99 2.00 2.08
CA ILE A 51 5.31 2.34 3.34
C ILE A 51 5.94 1.62 4.53
N GLU A 52 6.16 0.31 4.43
CA GLU A 52 6.71 -0.54 5.50
C GLU A 52 8.18 -0.20 5.83
N ASN A 53 8.97 0.21 4.82
CA ASN A 53 10.33 0.68 5.04
C ASN A 53 10.38 2.10 5.65
N GLY A 54 9.22 2.72 5.90
CA GLY A 54 9.14 4.06 6.48
C GLY A 54 9.64 5.16 5.54
N SER A 55 9.60 4.96 4.22
CA SER A 55 10.03 5.98 3.27
C SER A 55 9.17 7.24 3.39
N GLU A 56 9.84 8.40 3.37
CA GLU A 56 9.22 9.72 3.29
C GLU A 56 8.93 10.16 1.85
N ASP A 57 9.44 9.42 0.87
CA ASP A 57 9.19 9.67 -0.55
C ASP A 57 7.68 9.52 -0.88
N PRO A 58 7.23 10.13 -1.98
CA PRO A 58 5.86 9.91 -2.47
C PRO A 58 5.59 8.42 -2.69
N ILE A 59 4.42 7.97 -2.24
CA ILE A 59 3.97 6.59 -2.45
C ILE A 59 3.56 6.46 -3.91
N LEU A 60 4.21 5.57 -4.64
CA LEU A 60 3.91 5.31 -6.04
C LEU A 60 3.04 4.06 -6.17
N ILE A 61 1.88 4.20 -6.83
CA ILE A 61 1.02 3.06 -7.21
C ILE A 61 0.73 3.19 -8.71
N GLY A 62 1.37 2.34 -9.51
CA GLY A 62 1.29 2.43 -10.97
C GLY A 62 1.82 3.78 -11.45
N SER A 63 1.02 4.50 -12.23
CA SER A 63 1.34 5.85 -12.70
C SER A 63 0.93 6.97 -11.73
N ARG A 64 0.41 6.64 -10.54
CA ARG A 64 -0.08 7.61 -9.55
C ARG A 64 0.97 7.85 -8.47
N SER A 65 1.11 9.10 -8.05
CA SER A 65 2.00 9.52 -6.96
C SER A 65 1.19 10.15 -5.85
N PHE A 66 1.43 9.72 -4.61
CA PHE A 66 0.74 10.19 -3.42
C PHE A 66 1.73 10.75 -2.41
N GLU A 67 1.69 12.06 -2.19
CA GLU A 67 2.50 12.76 -1.19
C GLU A 67 2.12 12.30 0.23
N ARG A 68 2.97 11.49 0.86
CA ARG A 68 2.71 10.87 2.18
C ARG A 68 2.28 11.89 3.26
N LYS A 69 2.96 13.03 3.32
CA LYS A 69 2.67 14.14 4.27
C LYS A 69 1.23 14.68 4.20
N ASN A 70 0.56 14.53 3.05
CA ASN A 70 -0.79 15.04 2.82
C ASN A 70 -1.88 13.99 3.08
N LEU A 71 -1.50 12.72 3.30
CA LEU A 71 -2.42 11.63 3.54
C LEU A 71 -2.85 11.58 5.01
N ASP A 72 -4.13 11.24 5.23
CA ASP A 72 -4.63 10.73 6.50
C ASP A 72 -4.36 9.22 6.58
N PHE A 73 -4.80 8.48 5.57
CA PHE A 73 -4.55 7.04 5.46
C PHE A 73 -4.53 6.54 4.02
N MET A 74 -3.95 5.36 3.84
CA MET A 74 -4.06 4.53 2.65
C MET A 74 -4.41 3.11 3.07
N ALA A 75 -5.38 2.47 2.41
CA ALA A 75 -5.80 1.11 2.71
C ALA A 75 -5.81 0.24 1.45
N PHE A 76 -5.26 -0.96 1.57
CA PHE A 76 -5.22 -1.97 0.52
C PHE A 76 -4.95 -3.34 1.14
N GLU A 77 -5.39 -4.42 0.46
CA GLU A 77 -5.17 -5.80 0.91
C GLU A 77 -5.62 -6.07 2.38
N GLY A 78 -6.69 -5.41 2.81
CA GLY A 78 -7.18 -5.53 4.19
C GLY A 78 -6.30 -4.84 5.24
N ARG A 79 -5.23 -4.16 4.84
CA ARG A 79 -4.37 -3.34 5.70
C ARG A 79 -4.76 -1.87 5.58
N THR A 80 -4.61 -1.13 6.68
CA THR A 80 -4.79 0.32 6.71
C THR A 80 -3.54 0.96 7.29
N TYR A 81 -2.95 1.86 6.52
CA TYR A 81 -1.77 2.65 6.86
C TYR A 81 -2.22 4.06 7.21
N ALA A 82 -2.19 4.41 8.48
CA ALA A 82 -2.43 5.77 8.93
C ALA A 82 -1.12 6.57 8.91
N PHE A 83 -1.18 7.82 8.45
CA PHE A 83 -0.03 8.70 8.36
C PHE A 83 -0.22 9.91 9.29
N SER A 84 0.55 9.92 10.37
CA SER A 84 0.68 11.06 11.28
C SER A 84 1.94 11.82 10.88
N ASN A 85 1.84 13.16 10.78
CA ASN A 85 3.04 14.01 10.83
C ASN A 85 3.42 14.25 12.30
#